data_AF-A0A1D6IUU8-F1
#
_entry.id   AF-A0A1D6IUU8-F1
#
_cell.length_a   1.000
_cell.length_b   1.000
_cell.length_c   1.000
_cell.angle_alpha   90.00
_cell.angle_beta   90.00
_cell.angle_gamma   90.00
#
_symmetry.space_group_name_H-M   'P 1'
#
loop_
_entity.id
_entity.type
_entity.pdbx_description
1 polymer ?
#
loop_
_entity_poly.entity_id
_entity_poly.type
_entity_poly.pdbx_seq_one_letter_code
_entity_poly.pdbx_strand_id
1 'polypeptide(L)'
;MYSEMVTLQIMDTIFYEAQRQGRISFYLTSNGEEAINIASAAALSMDDIVLPQYREPGVLLWRGFTLQEFANQCFGNKLDYGKGRQMPIHYGSNRLNYFTVSSPIATQLPHAVGAAYSLKMDKKDACAITYFGDGGTSEGDFHAALNFAAVMEAPVIFFCRNNGWAISTPTTEQFRSSNSVSSYTDPWQLQVNNAMSC
;
A
#
# COMPACT_ATOMS: atom_id res chain seq x y z
N MET A 1 16.35 -3.47 -7.75
CA MET A 1 15.83 -2.48 -6.77
C MET A 1 16.19 -1.04 -7.15
N TYR A 2 17.49 -0.67 -7.26
CA TYR A 2 17.88 0.72 -7.58
C TYR A 2 17.22 1.29 -8.85
N SER A 3 17.28 0.54 -9.97
CA SER A 3 16.64 0.96 -11.23
C SER A 3 15.13 1.21 -11.09
N GLU A 4 14.44 0.43 -10.26
CA GLU A 4 13.00 0.57 -10.05
C GLU A 4 12.67 1.79 -9.20
N MET A 5 13.49 2.11 -8.18
CA MET A 5 13.33 3.34 -7.40
C MET A 5 13.52 4.58 -8.30
N VAL A 6 14.53 4.57 -9.16
CA VAL A 6 14.76 5.66 -10.13
C VAL A 6 13.61 5.74 -11.14
N THR A 7 13.13 4.60 -11.64
CA THR A 7 12.00 4.55 -12.58
C THR A 7 10.74 5.13 -11.96
N LEU A 8 10.44 4.78 -10.70
CA LEU A 8 9.32 5.33 -9.95
C LEU A 8 9.43 6.85 -9.79
N GLN A 9 10.60 7.36 -9.40
CA GLN A 9 10.83 8.80 -9.25
C GLN A 9 10.66 9.57 -10.58
N ILE A 10 11.14 9.00 -11.69
CA ILE A 10 10.98 9.60 -13.03
C ILE A 10 9.51 9.58 -13.45
N MET A 11 8.82 8.46 -13.24
CA MET A 11 7.39 8.32 -13.51
C MET A 11 6.58 9.38 -12.75
N ASP A 12 6.87 9.56 -11.47
CA ASP A 12 6.22 10.56 -10.63
C ASP A 12 6.44 11.98 -11.14
N THR A 13 7.67 12.31 -11.54
CA THR A 13 7.99 13.62 -12.12
C THR A 13 7.17 13.88 -13.38
N ILE A 14 7.08 12.90 -14.28
CA ILE A 14 6.36 13.05 -15.55
C ILE A 14 4.86 13.22 -15.34
N PHE A 15 4.24 12.37 -14.52
CA PHE A 15 2.79 12.44 -14.30
C PHE A 15 2.39 13.64 -13.44
N TYR A 16 3.22 14.06 -12.49
CA TYR A 16 2.99 15.30 -11.76
C TYR A 16 2.93 16.50 -12.72
N GLU A 17 3.87 16.62 -13.65
CA GLU A 17 3.83 17.68 -14.67
C GLU A 17 2.62 17.55 -15.61
N ALA A 18 2.22 16.33 -15.98
CA ALA A 18 1.01 16.11 -16.76
C ALA A 18 -0.25 16.60 -16.02
N GLN A 19 -0.30 16.43 -14.69
CA GLN A 19 -1.37 16.95 -13.83
C GLN A 19 -1.35 18.47 -13.80
N ARG A 20 -0.17 19.11 -13.71
CA ARG A 20 -0.04 20.57 -13.76
C ARG A 20 -0.49 21.19 -15.08
N GLN A 21 -0.36 20.44 -16.17
CA GLN A 21 -0.87 20.82 -17.49
C GLN A 21 -2.35 20.49 -17.70
N GLY A 22 -3.03 19.88 -16.72
CA GLY A 22 -4.43 19.46 -16.83
C GLY A 22 -4.66 18.29 -17.78
N ARG A 23 -3.61 17.53 -18.14
CA ARG A 23 -3.73 16.32 -18.98
C ARG A 23 -4.35 15.15 -18.23
N ILE A 24 -4.10 15.09 -16.92
CA ILE A 24 -4.74 14.18 -15.97
C ILE A 24 -5.32 15.01 -14.82
N SER A 25 -6.42 14.54 -14.23
CA SER A 25 -7.17 15.31 -13.24
C SER A 25 -6.48 15.40 -11.87
N PHE A 26 -5.75 14.36 -11.50
CA PHE A 26 -5.15 14.21 -10.17
C PHE A 26 -3.87 13.37 -10.22
N TYR A 27 -2.94 13.63 -9.32
CA TYR A 27 -1.73 12.82 -9.14
C TYR A 27 -1.12 13.06 -7.76
N LEU A 28 -0.59 12.01 -7.14
CA LEU A 28 0.16 12.04 -5.89
C LEU A 28 1.49 11.33 -6.11
N THR A 29 2.59 11.97 -5.71
CA THR A 29 3.92 11.40 -5.83
C THR A 29 4.25 10.51 -4.63
N SER A 30 5.19 9.60 -4.82
CA SER A 30 5.78 8.73 -3.80
C SER A 30 7.22 9.14 -3.44
N ASN A 31 7.61 10.37 -3.77
CA ASN A 31 8.94 10.93 -3.48
C ASN A 31 9.34 10.74 -2.01
N GLY A 32 10.51 10.15 -1.78
CA GLY A 32 11.03 9.83 -0.44
C GLY A 32 10.52 8.50 0.13
N GLU A 33 9.59 7.83 -0.55
CA GLU A 33 8.97 6.56 -0.16
C GLU A 33 9.24 5.44 -1.18
N GLU A 34 10.17 5.65 -2.11
CA GLU A 34 10.52 4.70 -3.18
C GLU A 34 11.15 3.44 -2.60
N ALA A 35 12.03 3.59 -1.60
CA ALA A 35 12.73 2.47 -0.99
C ALA A 35 11.77 1.53 -0.26
N ILE A 36 10.83 2.06 0.52
CA ILE A 36 9.85 1.24 1.24
C ILE A 36 8.88 0.54 0.29
N ASN A 37 8.54 1.17 -0.84
CA ASN A 37 7.77 0.55 -1.91
C ASN A 37 8.50 -0.66 -2.51
N ILE A 38 9.70 -0.42 -3.03
CA ILE A 38 10.45 -1.42 -3.79
C ILE A 38 10.99 -2.54 -2.89
N ALA A 39 11.51 -2.20 -1.71
CA ALA A 39 12.09 -3.19 -0.80
C ALA A 39 11.03 -4.10 -0.17
N SER A 40 9.87 -3.55 0.22
CA SER A 40 8.79 -4.39 0.75
C SER A 40 8.25 -5.33 -0.32
N ALA A 41 8.07 -4.86 -1.56
CA ALA A 41 7.65 -5.71 -2.68
C ALA A 41 8.68 -6.79 -3.02
N ALA A 42 9.98 -6.49 -2.90
CA ALA A 42 11.06 -7.45 -3.14
C ALA A 42 11.13 -8.59 -2.10
N ALA A 43 10.61 -8.36 -0.89
CA ALA A 43 10.56 -9.36 0.15
C ALA A 43 9.33 -10.29 0.05
N LEU A 44 8.39 -10.00 -0.85
CA LEU A 44 7.14 -10.75 -1.01
C LEU A 44 7.19 -11.69 -2.22
N SER A 45 6.49 -12.81 -2.11
CA SER A 45 6.14 -13.68 -3.23
C SER A 45 5.08 -13.01 -4.11
N MET A 46 4.94 -13.48 -5.35
CA MET A 46 3.84 -13.10 -6.23
C MET A 46 2.48 -13.61 -5.75
N ASP A 47 2.48 -14.66 -4.92
CA ASP A 47 1.25 -15.21 -4.30
C ASP A 47 0.76 -14.39 -3.11
N ASP A 48 1.62 -13.53 -2.53
CA ASP A 48 1.21 -12.65 -1.44
C ASP A 48 0.23 -11.58 -1.91
N ILE A 49 -0.81 -11.36 -1.12
CA ILE A 49 -1.88 -10.40 -1.44
C ILE A 49 -1.49 -9.01 -0.94
N VAL A 50 -1.52 -8.01 -1.82
CA VAL A 50 -1.21 -6.63 -1.48
C VAL A 50 -2.48 -5.79 -1.38
N LEU A 51 -2.67 -5.14 -0.24
CA LEU A 51 -3.73 -4.18 0.01
C LEU A 51 -3.12 -2.77 0.23
N PRO A 52 -3.05 -1.95 -0.82
CA PRO A 52 -2.41 -0.64 -0.78
C PRO A 52 -3.32 0.44 -0.17
N GLN A 53 -2.73 1.60 0.15
CA GLN A 53 -3.47 2.80 0.49
C GLN A 53 -3.60 3.74 -0.74
N TYR A 54 -2.49 4.27 -1.26
CA TYR A 54 -2.42 5.07 -2.50
C TYR A 54 -0.99 5.56 -2.82
N ARG A 55 0.00 5.39 -1.92
CA ARG A 55 1.42 5.73 -2.18
C ARG A 55 2.27 4.49 -2.46
N GLU A 56 1.62 3.43 -2.94
CA GLU A 56 2.27 2.14 -3.22
C GLU A 56 2.43 1.79 -4.73
N PRO A 57 2.63 2.75 -5.67
CA PRO A 57 2.80 2.40 -7.09
C PRO A 57 4.10 1.63 -7.34
N GLY A 58 5.13 1.79 -6.50
CA GLY A 58 6.38 1.05 -6.64
C GLY A 58 6.21 -0.45 -6.37
N VAL A 59 5.25 -0.86 -5.54
CA VAL A 59 4.93 -2.28 -5.35
C VAL A 59 4.39 -2.89 -6.63
N LEU A 60 3.50 -2.18 -7.33
CA LEU A 60 3.01 -2.59 -8.65
C LEU A 60 4.12 -2.62 -9.70
N LEU A 61 4.96 -1.57 -9.74
CA LEU A 61 6.09 -1.48 -10.66
C LEU A 61 7.02 -2.68 -10.49
N TRP A 62 7.41 -2.99 -9.25
CA TRP A 62 8.25 -4.15 -8.92
C TRP A 62 7.63 -5.48 -9.38
N ARG A 63 6.30 -5.64 -9.21
CA ARG A 63 5.56 -6.83 -9.63
C ARG A 63 5.30 -6.90 -11.14
N GLY A 64 5.78 -5.94 -11.93
CA GLY A 64 5.66 -5.95 -13.39
C GLY A 64 4.38 -5.30 -13.92
N PHE A 65 3.84 -4.30 -13.22
CA PHE A 65 2.88 -3.37 -13.78
C PHE A 65 3.62 -2.36 -14.65
N THR A 66 3.24 -2.28 -15.92
CA THR A 66 3.96 -1.49 -16.91
C THR A 66 3.67 0.00 -16.78
N LEU A 67 4.61 0.86 -17.18
CA LEU A 67 4.41 2.31 -17.28
C LEU A 67 3.19 2.67 -18.14
N GLN A 68 2.90 1.86 -19.17
CA GLN A 68 1.72 2.04 -20.00
C GLN A 68 0.43 1.72 -19.25
N GLU A 69 0.40 0.69 -18.40
CA GLU A 69 -0.76 0.39 -17.55
C GLU A 69 -1.01 1.50 -16.53
N PHE A 70 0.05 2.05 -15.91
CA PHE A 70 -0.07 3.26 -15.06
C PHE A 70 -0.68 4.43 -15.83
N ALA A 71 -0.15 4.73 -17.02
CA ALA A 71 -0.68 5.80 -17.86
C ALA A 71 -2.15 5.56 -18.23
N ASN A 72 -2.52 4.32 -18.59
CA ASN A 72 -3.90 4.01 -18.97
C ASN A 72 -4.89 4.33 -17.85
N GLN A 73 -4.55 3.95 -16.61
CA GLN A 73 -5.37 4.24 -15.44
C GLN A 73 -5.44 5.74 -15.16
N CYS A 74 -4.31 6.46 -15.16
CA CYS A 74 -4.30 7.90 -14.89
C CYS A 74 -5.10 8.72 -15.91
N PHE A 75 -5.11 8.30 -17.18
CA PHE A 75 -5.89 8.96 -18.23
C PHE A 75 -7.35 8.45 -18.30
N GLY A 76 -7.70 7.39 -17.57
CA GLY A 76 -9.02 6.75 -17.64
C GLY A 76 -9.39 6.31 -19.05
N ASN A 77 -8.41 5.88 -19.85
CA ASN A 77 -8.61 5.61 -21.27
C ASN A 77 -9.23 4.21 -21.51
N LYS A 78 -9.52 3.88 -22.78
CA LYS A 78 -10.14 2.60 -23.17
C LYS A 78 -9.34 1.34 -22.79
N LEU A 79 -8.04 1.49 -22.49
CA LEU A 79 -7.14 0.41 -22.12
C LEU A 79 -6.99 0.29 -20.60
N ASP A 80 -7.64 1.16 -19.82
CA ASP A 80 -7.71 1.00 -18.36
C ASP A 80 -8.59 -0.19 -18.00
N TYR A 81 -8.02 -1.15 -17.27
CA TYR A 81 -8.77 -2.28 -16.72
C TYR A 81 -9.87 -1.83 -15.73
N GLY A 82 -9.67 -0.70 -15.05
CA GLY A 82 -10.64 -0.02 -14.19
C GLY A 82 -11.75 0.73 -14.94
N LYS A 83 -11.68 0.77 -16.28
CA LYS A 83 -12.66 1.40 -17.19
C LYS A 83 -12.89 2.89 -16.92
N GLY A 84 -11.87 3.61 -16.42
CA GLY A 84 -11.92 5.05 -16.15
C GLY A 84 -12.90 5.45 -15.05
N ARG A 85 -13.27 4.51 -14.16
CA ARG A 85 -14.30 4.74 -13.12
C ARG A 85 -13.73 5.32 -11.83
N GLN A 86 -12.45 5.10 -11.60
CA GLN A 86 -11.75 5.53 -10.40
C GLN A 86 -10.93 6.78 -10.69
N MET A 87 -10.59 7.52 -9.63
CA MET A 87 -9.66 8.63 -9.71
C MET A 87 -8.28 8.15 -10.21
N PRO A 88 -7.50 8.97 -10.93
CA PRO A 88 -6.09 8.67 -11.20
C PRO A 88 -5.36 8.28 -9.91
N ILE A 89 -4.41 7.36 -10.01
CA ILE A 89 -3.66 6.69 -8.93
C ILE A 89 -4.39 5.57 -8.18
N HIS A 90 -5.67 5.37 -8.42
CA HIS A 90 -6.38 4.23 -7.87
C HIS A 90 -6.11 2.95 -8.66
N TYR A 91 -4.86 2.51 -8.66
CA TYR A 91 -4.41 1.35 -9.39
C TYR A 91 -4.94 0.05 -8.78
N GLY A 92 -5.03 -0.99 -9.59
CA GLY A 92 -5.47 -2.33 -9.20
C GLY A 92 -5.03 -3.36 -10.21
N SER A 93 -4.70 -4.58 -9.77
CA SER A 93 -4.32 -5.66 -10.67
C SER A 93 -4.55 -7.04 -10.04
N ASN A 94 -5.57 -7.74 -10.52
CA ASN A 94 -5.82 -9.14 -10.15
C ASN A 94 -4.65 -10.04 -10.54
N ARG A 95 -3.99 -9.77 -11.68
CA ARG A 95 -2.82 -10.53 -12.16
C ARG A 95 -1.64 -10.46 -11.21
N LEU A 96 -1.52 -9.36 -10.47
CA LEU A 96 -0.37 -9.09 -9.59
C LEU A 96 -0.75 -9.21 -8.11
N ASN A 97 -1.88 -9.84 -7.79
CA ASN A 97 -2.43 -9.95 -6.43
C ASN A 97 -2.43 -8.60 -5.69
N TYR A 98 -2.82 -7.54 -6.40
CA TYR A 98 -2.84 -6.18 -5.89
C TYR A 98 -4.26 -5.64 -5.89
N PHE A 99 -4.84 -5.48 -4.70
CA PHE A 99 -6.19 -4.97 -4.53
C PHE A 99 -6.30 -3.55 -5.08
N THR A 100 -7.46 -3.25 -5.65
CA THR A 100 -7.71 -1.92 -6.20
C THR A 100 -7.78 -0.90 -5.07
N VAL A 101 -6.97 0.14 -5.18
CA VAL A 101 -6.97 1.28 -4.25
C VAL A 101 -8.34 1.93 -4.17
N SER A 102 -8.72 2.36 -2.97
CA SER A 102 -9.89 3.20 -2.70
C SER A 102 -9.52 4.41 -1.85
N SER A 103 -10.20 5.55 -2.03
CA SER A 103 -9.92 6.77 -1.25
C SER A 103 -10.15 6.65 0.26
N PRO A 104 -11.18 5.94 0.77
CA PRO A 104 -11.41 5.85 2.21
C PRO A 104 -10.22 5.25 2.95
N ILE A 105 -9.68 6.03 3.90
CA ILE A 105 -8.48 5.67 4.66
C ILE A 105 -8.76 4.47 5.58
N ALA A 106 -7.75 3.62 5.74
CA ALA A 106 -7.72 2.46 6.64
C ALA A 106 -8.72 1.32 6.35
N THR A 107 -9.71 1.53 5.48
CA THR A 107 -10.69 0.51 5.12
C THR A 107 -10.08 -0.77 4.56
N GLN A 108 -8.91 -0.70 3.92
CA GLN A 108 -8.18 -1.86 3.43
C GLN A 108 -7.56 -2.73 4.54
N LEU A 109 -7.40 -2.20 5.75
CA LEU A 109 -6.74 -2.90 6.86
C LEU A 109 -7.53 -4.14 7.30
N PRO A 110 -8.82 -4.05 7.69
CA PRO A 110 -9.59 -5.24 8.07
C PRO A 110 -9.79 -6.19 6.88
N HIS A 111 -9.90 -5.67 5.65
CA HIS A 111 -9.94 -6.51 4.45
C HIS A 111 -8.67 -7.35 4.28
N ALA A 112 -7.50 -6.79 4.61
CA ALA A 112 -6.23 -7.52 4.55
C ALA A 112 -6.19 -8.67 5.54
N VAL A 113 -6.73 -8.46 6.74
CA VAL A 113 -6.89 -9.52 7.75
C VAL A 113 -7.78 -10.64 7.23
N GLY A 114 -8.91 -10.29 6.60
CA GLY A 114 -9.81 -11.28 5.99
C GLY A 114 -9.13 -12.08 4.86
N ALA A 115 -8.39 -11.39 3.99
CA ALA A 115 -7.63 -12.03 2.91
C ALA A 115 -6.54 -12.96 3.47
N ALA A 116 -5.74 -12.50 4.43
CA ALA A 116 -4.76 -13.33 5.12
C ALA A 116 -5.39 -14.56 5.79
N TYR A 117 -6.53 -14.36 6.44
CA TYR A 117 -7.24 -15.46 7.09
C TYR A 117 -7.74 -16.50 6.07
N SER A 118 -8.19 -16.08 4.88
CA SER A 118 -8.51 -17.04 3.81
C SER A 118 -7.31 -17.85 3.35
N LEU A 119 -6.12 -17.23 3.21
CA LEU A 119 -4.88 -17.95 2.87
C LEU A 119 -4.55 -19.02 3.93
N LYS A 120 -4.70 -18.68 5.22
CA LYS A 120 -4.55 -19.63 6.33
C LYS A 120 -5.55 -20.78 6.25
N MET A 121 -6.82 -20.51 5.99
CA MET A 121 -7.86 -21.54 5.84
C MET A 121 -7.57 -22.48 4.68
N ASP A 122 -7.05 -21.95 3.57
CA ASP A 122 -6.66 -22.70 2.38
C ASP A 122 -5.29 -23.37 2.50
N LYS A 123 -4.61 -23.22 3.64
CA LYS A 123 -3.25 -23.72 3.90
C LYS A 123 -2.25 -23.29 2.82
N LYS A 124 -2.41 -22.06 2.34
CA LYS A 124 -1.49 -21.44 1.38
C LYS A 124 -0.26 -20.94 2.11
N ASP A 125 0.89 -21.15 1.48
CA ASP A 125 2.16 -20.61 1.92
C ASP A 125 2.33 -19.17 1.38
N ALA A 126 1.48 -18.29 1.88
CA ALA A 126 1.40 -16.89 1.46
C ALA A 126 0.80 -16.04 2.59
N CYS A 127 1.08 -14.75 2.56
CA CYS A 127 0.56 -13.76 3.49
C CYS A 127 -0.22 -12.66 2.76
N ALA A 128 -0.90 -11.80 3.53
CA ALA A 128 -1.34 -10.50 3.03
C ALA A 128 -0.47 -9.39 3.61
N ILE A 129 -0.12 -8.39 2.81
CA ILE A 129 0.48 -7.16 3.28
C ILE A 129 -0.51 -6.01 3.10
N THR A 130 -0.54 -5.11 4.07
CA THR A 130 -1.35 -3.89 3.98
C THR A 130 -0.54 -2.66 4.34
N TYR A 131 -0.70 -1.60 3.56
CA TYR A 131 0.05 -0.36 3.71
C TYR A 131 -0.86 0.75 4.22
N PHE A 132 -0.34 1.61 5.08
CA PHE A 132 -1.05 2.77 5.60
C PHE A 132 -0.08 3.83 6.14
N GLY A 133 -0.46 5.10 6.05
CA GLY A 133 0.27 6.20 6.68
C GLY A 133 0.02 6.32 8.19
N ASP A 134 0.82 7.13 8.86
CA ASP A 134 0.65 7.48 10.29
C ASP A 134 -0.74 8.07 10.59
N GLY A 135 -1.28 8.90 9.68
CA GLY A 135 -2.67 9.37 9.78
C GLY A 135 -3.72 8.25 9.81
N GLY A 136 -3.47 7.16 9.09
CA GLY A 136 -4.38 6.01 9.02
C GLY A 136 -4.47 5.21 10.32
N THR A 137 -3.51 5.36 11.23
CA THR A 137 -3.54 4.70 12.55
C THR A 137 -4.63 5.23 13.47
N SER A 138 -5.16 6.42 13.20
CA SER A 138 -6.20 7.05 14.01
C SER A 138 -7.63 6.68 13.56
N GLU A 139 -7.77 5.93 12.47
CA GLU A 139 -9.06 5.41 12.03
C GLU A 139 -9.48 4.19 12.85
N GLY A 140 -10.80 4.03 13.07
CA GLY A 140 -11.33 2.89 13.83
C GLY A 140 -11.01 1.53 13.21
N ASP A 141 -10.90 1.48 11.88
CA ASP A 141 -10.57 0.27 11.13
C ASP A 141 -9.15 -0.24 11.43
N PHE A 142 -8.22 0.63 11.81
CA PHE A 142 -6.88 0.22 12.26
C PHE A 142 -6.96 -0.61 13.55
N HIS A 143 -7.72 -0.15 14.53
CA HIS A 143 -7.92 -0.88 15.77
C HIS A 143 -8.62 -2.22 15.53
N ALA A 144 -9.68 -2.23 14.70
CA ALA A 144 -10.38 -3.45 14.34
C ALA A 144 -9.43 -4.46 13.67
N ALA A 145 -8.63 -4.01 12.69
CA ALA A 145 -7.71 -4.88 11.97
C ALA A 145 -6.67 -5.53 12.87
N LEU A 146 -6.01 -4.76 13.75
CA LEU A 146 -5.01 -5.33 14.67
C LEU A 146 -5.61 -6.36 15.62
N ASN A 147 -6.80 -6.07 16.17
CA ASN A 147 -7.46 -6.99 17.09
C ASN A 147 -7.87 -8.30 16.39
N PHE A 148 -8.49 -8.21 15.21
CA PHE A 148 -8.87 -9.39 14.43
C PHE A 148 -7.65 -10.19 13.96
N ALA A 149 -6.57 -9.52 13.53
CA ALA A 149 -5.35 -10.21 13.12
C ALA A 149 -4.75 -11.04 14.26
N ALA A 150 -4.70 -10.47 15.47
CA ALA A 150 -4.19 -11.14 16.66
C ALA A 150 -5.07 -12.33 17.06
N VAL A 151 -6.39 -12.13 17.20
CA VAL A 151 -7.32 -13.18 17.65
C VAL A 151 -7.44 -14.33 16.65
N MET A 152 -7.43 -14.02 15.36
CA MET A 152 -7.54 -15.03 14.30
C MET A 152 -6.18 -15.64 13.93
N GLU A 153 -5.08 -15.11 14.49
CA GLU A 153 -3.70 -15.42 14.14
C GLU A 153 -3.52 -15.43 12.61
N ALA A 154 -3.96 -14.35 11.96
CA ALA A 154 -3.93 -14.20 10.51
C ALA A 154 -2.49 -13.88 10.03
N PRO A 155 -2.01 -14.49 8.94
CA PRO A 155 -0.69 -14.20 8.36
C PRO A 155 -0.73 -12.86 7.60
N VAL A 156 -0.80 -11.75 8.34
CA VAL A 156 -0.89 -10.39 7.78
C VAL A 156 0.28 -9.52 8.26
N ILE A 157 0.85 -8.76 7.33
CA ILE A 157 1.90 -7.78 7.57
C ILE A 157 1.28 -6.38 7.54
N PHE A 158 1.35 -5.66 8.66
CA PHE A 158 0.97 -4.26 8.75
C PHE A 158 2.18 -3.36 8.48
N PHE A 159 2.20 -2.70 7.31
CA PHE A 159 3.29 -1.84 6.88
C PHE A 159 2.91 -0.36 7.07
N CYS A 160 3.27 0.21 8.22
CA CYS A 160 3.02 1.62 8.52
C CYS A 160 4.12 2.52 7.95
N ARG A 161 3.72 3.55 7.20
CA ARG A 161 4.58 4.60 6.64
C ARG A 161 4.42 5.86 7.47
N ASN A 162 5.31 6.06 8.44
CA ASN A 162 5.32 7.27 9.25
C ASN A 162 6.29 8.28 8.64
N ASN A 163 5.76 9.21 7.84
CA ASN A 163 6.54 10.28 7.21
C ASN A 163 6.45 11.61 7.97
N GLY A 164 5.79 11.61 9.13
CA GLY A 164 5.63 12.77 10.00
C GLY A 164 4.39 13.63 9.74
N TRP A 165 3.60 13.32 8.71
CA TRP A 165 2.51 14.19 8.25
C TRP A 165 1.30 13.46 7.68
N ALA A 166 0.11 13.87 8.11
CA ALA A 166 -1.16 13.57 7.46
C ALA A 166 -1.72 14.84 6.79
N ILE A 167 -1.40 15.03 5.50
CA ILE A 167 -1.74 16.22 4.71
C ILE A 167 -1.12 17.51 5.29
N SER A 168 -1.74 18.10 6.30
CA SER A 168 -1.27 19.31 7.01
C SER A 168 -1.08 19.07 8.50
N THR A 169 -1.49 17.91 9.01
CA THR A 169 -1.46 17.57 10.43
C THR A 169 -0.12 16.90 10.76
N PRO A 170 0.74 17.50 11.60
CA PRO A 170 1.97 16.85 12.05
C PRO A 170 1.66 15.71 13.03
N THR A 171 2.57 14.74 13.16
CA THR A 171 2.39 13.61 14.09
C THR A 171 2.17 14.01 15.55
N THR A 172 2.70 15.16 15.97
CA THR A 172 2.47 15.73 17.32
C THR A 172 1.02 16.11 17.60
N GLU A 173 0.21 16.30 16.57
CA GLU A 173 -1.24 16.49 16.63
C GLU A 173 -2.01 15.20 16.31
N GLN A 174 -1.35 14.21 15.69
CA GLN A 174 -1.95 12.92 15.33
C GLN A 174 -2.05 11.95 16.52
N PHE A 175 -0.97 11.83 17.30
CA PHE A 175 -0.90 10.96 18.47
C PHE A 175 0.13 11.48 19.49
N ARG A 176 0.06 10.99 20.73
CA ARG A 176 0.95 11.38 21.83
C ARG A 176 1.95 10.30 22.23
N SER A 177 1.83 9.09 21.69
CA SER A 177 2.79 8.02 21.97
C SER A 177 4.14 8.35 21.35
N SER A 178 5.21 7.94 22.02
CA SER A 178 6.59 8.15 21.55
C SER A 178 6.88 7.40 20.23
N ASN A 179 6.19 6.28 19.99
CA ASN A 179 6.21 5.51 18.75
C ASN A 179 4.78 5.06 18.41
N SER A 180 4.15 5.58 17.34
CA SER A 180 2.73 5.31 17.02
C SER A 180 2.36 3.84 16.85
N VAL A 181 3.23 3.04 16.22
CA VAL A 181 2.96 1.62 15.92
C VAL A 181 3.75 0.70 16.83
N SER A 182 4.99 1.06 17.16
CA SER A 182 5.88 0.25 17.99
C SER A 182 5.46 0.16 19.48
N SER A 183 4.49 0.95 19.94
CA SER A 183 3.94 0.84 21.29
C SER A 183 2.77 -0.15 21.38
N TYR A 184 2.14 -0.48 20.25
CA TYR A 184 1.06 -1.48 20.17
C TYR A 184 1.58 -2.86 19.76
N THR A 185 2.79 -2.93 19.20
CA THR A 185 3.51 -4.12 18.74
C THR A 185 5.00 -3.91 18.95
N ASP A 186 5.78 -4.92 19.33
CA ASP A 186 7.20 -4.84 19.73
C ASP A 186 8.05 -3.83 18.91
N PRO A 187 8.98 -3.06 19.54
CA PRO A 187 9.53 -1.81 19.00
C PRO A 187 10.44 -1.91 17.76
N TRP A 188 10.55 -3.10 17.16
CA TRP A 188 11.33 -3.39 15.95
C TRP A 188 10.62 -4.30 14.93
N GLN A 189 9.33 -4.54 15.07
CA GLN A 189 8.63 -5.50 14.20
C GLN A 189 7.81 -4.81 13.10
N LEU A 190 8.31 -4.88 11.86
CA LEU A 190 7.48 -5.49 10.80
C LEU A 190 6.88 -6.74 11.44
N GLN A 191 5.57 -6.81 11.67
CA GLN A 191 4.96 -8.06 12.12
C GLN A 191 5.09 -9.10 11.00
N VAL A 192 6.26 -9.72 10.93
CA VAL A 192 6.48 -11.05 10.38
C VAL A 192 5.97 -12.00 11.45
N ASN A 193 4.65 -12.05 11.65
CA ASN A 193 4.05 -13.17 12.37
C ASN A 193 4.23 -14.38 11.44
N ASN A 194 5.33 -15.12 11.62
CA ASN A 194 5.71 -16.37 10.97
C ASN A 194 6.07 -16.38 9.46
N ALA A 195 6.19 -15.25 8.75
CA ALA A 195 6.58 -15.29 7.33
C ALA A 195 8.09 -15.51 7.05
N MET A 196 8.95 -15.70 8.07
CA MET A 196 10.35 -16.14 7.87
C MET A 196 10.51 -17.67 7.86
N SER A 197 9.40 -18.41 7.89
CA SER A 197 9.37 -19.86 7.64
C SER A 197 8.22 -20.22 6.69
N CYS A 198 8.24 -19.60 5.52
CA CYS A 198 7.68 -20.17 4.29
C CYS A 198 8.80 -21.00 3.63
#